data_AF-A0A1C5E4Z1-F1
#
_entry.id   AF-A0A1C5E4Z1-F1
#
_cell.length_a   1.000
_cell.length_b   1.000
_cell.length_c   1.000
_cell.angle_alpha   90.00
_cell.angle_beta   90.00
_cell.angle_gamma   90.00
#
_symmetry.space_group_name_H-M   'P 1'
#
loop_
_entity.id
_entity.type
_entity.pdbx_description
1 polymer ?
#
loop_
_entity_poly.entity_id
_entity_poly.type
_entity_poly.pdbx_seq_one_letter_code
_entity_poly.pdbx_strand_id
1 'polypeptide(L)'
;MSEALLWAVAACWGAAAGAVLPRAAFRFAVPDGEPWRERCADGHAIRGWLGRTACPGCPAPAGLLLPVLTALVCAALAAAP
;
A
#
# COMPACT_ATOMS: atom_id res chain seq x y z
N MET A 1 -13.41 25.63 -5.57
CA MET A 1 -13.23 24.18 -5.38
C MET A 1 -13.70 23.86 -3.98
N SER A 2 -14.63 22.94 -3.79
CA SER A 2 -15.18 22.60 -2.47
C SER A 2 -14.13 21.88 -1.62
N GLU A 3 -13.89 22.33 -0.39
CA GLU A 3 -12.95 21.69 0.56
C GLU A 3 -13.23 20.20 0.73
N ALA A 4 -14.51 19.81 0.77
CA ALA A 4 -14.93 18.42 0.82
C ALA A 4 -14.39 17.57 -0.34
N LEU A 5 -14.24 18.15 -1.54
CA LEU A 5 -13.66 17.46 -2.70
C LEU A 5 -12.15 17.23 -2.49
N LEU A 6 -11.45 18.22 -1.94
CA LEU A 6 -10.02 18.10 -1.64
C LEU A 6 -9.77 17.01 -0.59
N TRP A 7 -10.58 16.97 0.49
CA TRP A 7 -10.48 15.94 1.52
C TRP A 7 -10.75 14.54 0.96
N ALA A 8 -11.77 14.40 0.11
CA ALA A 8 -12.08 13.12 -0.52
C ALA A 8 -10.94 12.64 -1.42
N VAL A 9 -10.38 13.51 -2.27
CA VAL A 9 -9.24 13.18 -3.13
C VAL A 9 -8.01 12.83 -2.31
N ALA A 10 -7.71 13.59 -1.25
CA ALA A 10 -6.60 13.31 -0.35
C ALA A 10 -6.76 11.96 0.37
N ALA A 11 -7.96 11.64 0.87
CA ALA A 11 -8.26 10.36 1.50
C ALA A 11 -8.09 9.20 0.51
N CYS A 12 -8.61 9.33 -0.72
CA CYS A 12 -8.43 8.34 -1.77
C CYS A 12 -6.96 8.15 -2.13
N TRP A 13 -6.20 9.24 -2.22
CA TRP A 13 -4.77 9.20 -2.48
C TRP A 13 -4.01 8.48 -1.36
N GLY A 14 -4.29 8.82 -0.10
CA GLY A 14 -3.71 8.15 1.07
C GLY A 14 -4.03 6.66 1.08
N ALA A 15 -5.29 6.29 0.85
CA ALA A 15 -5.72 4.89 0.78
C ALA A 15 -4.97 4.11 -0.32
N ALA A 16 -4.86 4.70 -1.51
CA ALA A 16 -4.15 4.10 -2.62
C ALA A 16 -2.66 3.92 -2.30
N ALA A 17 -2.02 4.96 -1.74
CA ALA A 17 -0.62 4.93 -1.33
C ALA A 17 -0.37 3.85 -0.26
N GLY A 18 -1.18 3.81 0.80
CA GLY A 18 -1.06 2.81 1.86
C GLY A 18 -1.36 1.38 1.41
N ALA A 19 -2.13 1.19 0.34
CA ALA A 19 -2.37 -0.13 -0.25
C ALA A 19 -1.18 -0.63 -1.07
N VAL A 20 -0.49 0.25 -1.81
CA VAL A 20 0.66 -0.14 -2.67
C VAL A 20 1.99 -0.21 -1.90
N LEU A 21 2.14 0.57 -0.82
CA LEU A 21 3.35 0.69 -0.01
C LEU A 21 3.90 -0.65 0.51
N PRO A 22 3.10 -1.55 1.13
CA PRO A 22 3.62 -2.80 1.67
C PRO A 22 4.22 -3.71 0.60
N ARG A 23 3.61 -3.71 -0.60
CA ARG A 23 4.06 -4.55 -1.72
C ARG A 23 5.39 -4.03 -2.29
N ALA A 24 5.52 -2.72 -2.41
CA ALA A 24 6.78 -2.09 -2.79
C ALA A 24 7.86 -2.37 -1.74
N ALA A 25 7.58 -2.13 -0.45
CA ALA A 25 8.51 -2.37 0.64
C ALA A 25 8.99 -3.83 0.69
N PHE A 26 8.10 -4.80 0.51
CA PHE A 26 8.47 -6.22 0.42
C PHE A 26 9.38 -6.53 -0.77
N ARG A 27 9.09 -5.94 -1.94
CA ARG A 27 9.86 -6.15 -3.17
C ARG A 27 11.27 -5.55 -3.08
N PHE A 28 11.41 -4.43 -2.38
CA PHE A 28 12.67 -3.75 -2.10
C PHE A 28 13.42 -4.28 -0.88
N ALA A 29 12.82 -5.19 -0.09
CA ALA A 29 13.47 -5.84 1.05
C ALA A 29 14.45 -6.94 0.60
N VAL A 30 15.45 -6.52 -0.16
CA VAL A 30 16.59 -7.28 -0.67
C VAL A 30 17.86 -6.45 -0.47
N PRO A 31 19.04 -7.10 -0.32
CA PRO A 31 20.31 -6.39 -0.33
C PRO A 31 20.48 -5.52 -1.59
N ASP A 32 21.32 -4.51 -1.49
CA ASP A 32 21.68 -3.67 -2.62
C ASP A 32 22.39 -4.48 -3.72
N GLY A 33 21.96 -4.28 -4.96
CA GLY A 33 22.47 -5.02 -6.12
C GLY A 33 21.81 -6.37 -6.39
N GLU A 34 20.99 -6.90 -5.47
CA GLU A 34 20.18 -8.10 -5.71
C GLU A 34 18.91 -7.75 -6.52
N PRO A 35 18.43 -8.68 -7.37
CA PRO A 35 17.15 -8.52 -8.03
C PRO A 35 16.02 -8.40 -6.99
N TRP A 36 15.04 -7.56 -7.30
CA TRP A 36 13.89 -7.35 -6.44
C TRP A 36 13.14 -8.65 -6.16
N ARG A 37 12.58 -8.74 -4.95
CA ARG A 37 11.89 -9.94 -4.50
C ARG A 37 10.61 -10.19 -5.30
N GLU A 38 10.54 -11.35 -5.96
CA GLU A 38 9.38 -11.77 -6.76
C GLU A 38 8.62 -12.96 -6.18
N ARG A 39 9.14 -13.57 -5.11
CA ARG A 39 8.58 -14.78 -4.49
C ARG A 39 8.35 -14.57 -3.00
N CYS A 40 7.30 -15.18 -2.46
CA CYS A 40 7.10 -15.23 -1.02
C CYS A 40 8.08 -16.21 -0.35
N ALA A 41 8.11 -16.24 0.98
CA ALA A 41 8.94 -17.20 1.74
C ALA A 41 8.60 -18.67 1.40
N ASP A 42 7.35 -18.96 1.05
CA ASP A 42 6.88 -20.29 0.62
C ASP A 42 7.13 -20.58 -0.87
N GLY A 43 7.81 -19.69 -1.60
CA GLY A 43 8.21 -19.90 -3.01
C GLY A 43 7.16 -19.53 -4.07
N HIS A 44 5.96 -19.09 -3.68
CA HIS A 44 4.93 -18.67 -4.64
C HIS A 44 5.30 -17.38 -5.38
N ALA A 45 5.00 -17.32 -6.68
CA ALA A 45 5.23 -16.14 -7.51
C ALA A 45 4.25 -14.99 -7.19
N ILE A 46 4.79 -13.80 -6.96
CA ILE A 46 4.03 -12.58 -6.69
C ILE A 46 3.92 -11.80 -7.99
N ARG A 47 2.81 -11.99 -8.73
CA ARG A 47 2.61 -11.37 -10.05
C ARG A 47 2.00 -9.98 -9.95
N GLY A 48 2.51 -9.05 -10.77
CA GLY A 48 2.00 -7.69 -10.90
C GLY A 48 2.53 -6.71 -9.85
N TRP A 49 2.46 -5.42 -10.15
CA TRP A 49 2.85 -4.34 -9.25
C TRP A 49 1.70 -3.84 -8.38
N LEU A 50 0.47 -3.92 -8.90
CA LEU A 50 -0.75 -3.57 -8.19
C LEU A 50 -1.52 -4.84 -7.85
N GLY A 51 -1.78 -5.06 -6.56
CA GLY A 51 -2.52 -6.23 -6.10
C GLY A 51 -2.51 -6.35 -4.58
N ARG A 52 -3.23 -7.33 -4.07
CA ARG A 52 -3.28 -7.65 -2.63
C ARG A 52 -1.86 -7.78 -2.07
N THR A 53 -1.69 -7.29 -0.85
CA THR A 53 -0.43 -7.36 -0.10
C THR A 53 0.01 -8.80 0.14
N ALA A 54 -0.97 -9.70 0.28
CA ALA A 54 -0.78 -11.13 0.44
C ALA A 54 -0.41 -11.82 -0.88
N CYS A 55 0.53 -12.77 -0.78
CA CYS A 55 0.62 -13.82 -1.78
C CYS A 55 -0.74 -14.52 -1.91
N PRO A 56 -1.28 -14.74 -3.13
CA PRO A 56 -2.57 -15.40 -3.30
C PRO A 56 -2.58 -16.86 -2.79
N GLY A 57 -1.40 -17.48 -2.65
CA GLY A 57 -1.25 -18.84 -2.14
C GLY A 57 -1.04 -18.94 -0.62
N CYS A 58 -0.83 -17.82 0.08
CA CYS A 58 -0.60 -17.81 1.53
C CYS A 58 -1.81 -17.22 2.26
N PRO A 59 -2.28 -17.83 3.37
CA PRO A 59 -3.26 -17.18 4.23
C PRO A 59 -2.60 -15.97 4.88
N ALA A 60 -3.06 -14.78 4.52
CA ALA A 60 -2.64 -13.55 5.19
C ALA A 60 -3.87 -12.77 5.63
N PRO A 61 -3.81 -12.12 6.81
CA PRO A 61 -4.88 -11.23 7.23
C PRO A 61 -5.06 -10.11 6.21
N ALA A 62 -6.31 -9.71 5.97
CA ALA A 62 -6.60 -8.55 5.14
C ALA A 62 -6.02 -7.30 5.81
N GLY A 63 -4.85 -6.85 5.36
CA GLY A 63 -4.15 -5.70 5.91
C GLY A 63 -4.78 -4.38 5.49
N LEU A 64 -5.90 -4.00 6.12
CA LEU A 64 -6.56 -2.71 5.90
C LEU A 64 -6.06 -1.59 6.83
N LEU A 65 -5.28 -1.92 7.85
CA LEU A 65 -4.80 -0.93 8.83
C LEU A 65 -4.00 0.19 8.15
N LEU A 66 -3.00 -0.16 7.34
CA LEU A 66 -2.12 0.81 6.69
C LEU A 66 -2.84 1.72 5.68
N PRO A 67 -3.68 1.21 4.74
CA PRO A 67 -4.45 2.07 3.85
C PRO A 67 -5.44 2.96 4.60
N VAL A 68 -6.07 2.47 5.67
CA VAL A 68 -6.97 3.31 6.49
C VAL A 68 -6.21 4.42 7.21
N LEU A 69 -5.08 4.10 7.85
CA LEU A 69 -4.26 5.09 8.55
C LEU A 69 -3.74 6.19 7.60
N THR A 70 -3.19 5.79 6.45
CA THR A 70 -2.68 6.75 5.46
C THR A 70 -3.80 7.60 4.84
N ALA A 71 -4.98 7.03 4.59
CA ALA A 71 -6.16 7.79 4.16
C ALA A 71 -6.57 8.85 5.19
N LEU A 72 -6.65 8.47 6.46
CA LEU A 72 -6.99 9.38 7.56
C LEU A 72 -5.96 10.49 7.72
N VAL A 73 -4.65 10.17 7.62
CA VAL A 73 -3.57 11.16 7.70
C VAL A 73 -3.66 12.16 6.54
N CYS A 74 -3.86 11.70 5.31
CA CYS A 74 -4.01 12.60 4.16
C CYS A 74 -5.26 13.48 4.26
N ALA A 75 -6.38 12.93 4.74
CA ALA A 75 -7.60 13.70 4.98
C ALA A 75 -7.39 14.76 6.07
N ALA A 76 -6.72 14.40 7.17
CA ALA A 76 -6.42 15.31 8.27
C ALA A 76 -5.48 16.44 7.83
N LEU A 77 -4.44 16.14 7.05
CA LEU A 77 -3.53 17.14 6.49
C LEU A 77 -4.24 18.12 5.55
N ALA A 78 -5.20 17.64 4.76
CA ALA A 78 -5.98 18.49 3.85
C ALA A 78 -7.03 19.35 4.57
N ALA A 79 -7.40 18.99 5.81
CA ALA A 79 -8.30 19.76 6.67
C ALA A 79 -7.56 20.72 7.61
N ALA A 80 -6.22 20.69 7.62
CA ALA A 80 -5.42 21.63 8.38
C ALA A 80 -5.56 23.05 7.76
N PRO A 81 -5.79 24.09 8.59
CA PRO A 81 -5.98 25.47 8.16
C PRO A 81 -4.68 26.14 7.67
#